data_AF-A0A962I466-F1
#
_entry.id   AF-A0A962I466-F1
#
_cell.length_a   1.000
_cell.length_b   1.000
_cell.length_c   1.000
_cell.angle_alpha   90.00
_cell.angle_beta   90.00
_cell.angle_gamma   90.00
#
_symmetry.space_group_name_H-M   'P 1'
#
loop_
_entity.id
_entity.type
_entity.pdbx_description
1 polymer ?
#
loop_
_entity_poly.entity_id
_entity_poly.type
_entity_poly.pdbx_seq_one_letter_code
_entity_poly.pdbx_strand_id
1 'polypeptide(L)'
;LPGFADIAQVNFETDTAGLGATTTTISSALPDPTVVGQPYTVTVEVAGRSNAPVGTISVSDGTDSCGPVALIAASALSSGASCDLSSSSAGAKTLTATFSPTVDGFTASSGDAGHLVNAAATSVSVTGPDRLRINTPTAFSANLAVTAPGGGEPAGTVTLSGGGSSCTISLPSVAPSCDLSFGSVGAKTITASFVPGNADYLGSSSNGGGDQQSVAFVLSNLEVTKTDNVGTYFPGDLLVYTVQLRNEGPDDAVNLRLLDPVPAGLENVLWTCDSSGGVDCPENSGSGDLDLAISIYPVGALLNFSYYGNVQGSPASITNVASIVLPADATVEDVNLANNSASDLNLAEVLFTDSFENPPAVPELLVGSSNIQAEFESLRIPVEALTPLLDETARPVFQLRDASGAVANVYARLREEQVELALAVRQQDGIWQLSSWQAYASEPLLSWTAQQTTAGWALISVGWED
;
A
#
# COMPACT_ATOMS: atom_id res chain seq x y z
N LEU A 1 -23.47 1.85 -120.15
CA LEU A 1 -24.06 3.17 -119.83
C LEU A 1 -25.55 2.97 -119.65
N PRO A 2 -26.26 3.60 -118.69
CA PRO A 2 -25.92 4.25 -117.42
C PRO A 2 -26.50 3.39 -116.24
N GLY A 3 -26.50 3.68 -114.94
CA GLY A 3 -26.35 4.92 -114.13
C GLY A 3 -27.56 5.07 -113.20
N PHE A 4 -27.29 5.26 -111.89
CA PHE A 4 -28.03 6.00 -110.83
C PHE A 4 -29.56 5.87 -110.72
N ALA A 5 -30.23 5.93 -109.57
CA ALA A 5 -30.00 5.89 -108.13
C ALA A 5 -31.44 5.96 -107.55
N ASP A 6 -31.78 5.27 -106.46
CA ASP A 6 -32.39 5.99 -105.34
C ASP A 6 -32.42 5.16 -104.06
N ILE A 7 -32.25 5.89 -102.98
CA ILE A 7 -31.88 5.45 -101.64
C ILE A 7 -33.14 5.05 -100.89
N ALA A 8 -33.33 3.75 -100.63
CA ALA A 8 -34.18 3.32 -99.53
C ALA A 8 -33.41 3.56 -98.23
N GLN A 9 -33.79 4.60 -97.51
CA GLN A 9 -33.39 4.80 -96.13
C GLN A 9 -33.96 3.64 -95.31
N VAL A 10 -33.16 2.58 -95.17
CA VAL A 10 -33.42 1.54 -94.17
C VAL A 10 -33.17 2.20 -92.84
N ASN A 11 -34.26 2.58 -92.17
CA ASN A 11 -34.22 2.76 -90.73
C ASN A 11 -33.76 1.42 -90.14
N PHE A 12 -32.49 1.33 -89.76
CA PHE A 12 -32.15 0.52 -88.61
C PHE A 12 -32.84 1.20 -87.44
N GLU A 13 -34.09 0.82 -87.18
CA GLU A 13 -34.49 0.68 -85.79
C GLU A 13 -33.44 -0.24 -85.19
N THR A 14 -32.51 0.35 -84.44
CA THR A 14 -31.75 -0.40 -83.45
C THR A 14 -32.81 -0.99 -82.56
N ASP A 15 -33.12 -2.25 -82.83
CA ASP A 15 -33.90 -3.09 -81.99
C ASP A 15 -33.29 -3.00 -80.58
N THR A 16 -33.97 -2.28 -79.70
CA THR A 16 -33.66 -2.25 -78.27
C THR A 16 -34.26 -3.48 -77.58
N ALA A 17 -34.64 -4.53 -78.34
CA ALA A 17 -34.95 -5.83 -77.78
C ALA A 17 -33.67 -6.55 -77.31
N GLY A 18 -33.51 -6.51 -75.99
CA GLY A 18 -32.90 -7.61 -75.26
C GLY A 18 -31.49 -7.36 -74.80
N LEU A 19 -31.26 -6.33 -73.97
CA LEU A 19 -30.23 -6.47 -72.94
C LEU A 19 -30.48 -7.81 -72.23
N GLY A 20 -29.46 -8.66 -72.14
CA GLY A 20 -29.55 -9.96 -71.50
C GLY A 20 -29.91 -9.78 -70.04
N ALA A 21 -31.12 -10.20 -69.67
CA ALA A 21 -31.57 -10.21 -68.28
C ALA A 21 -30.56 -11.00 -67.44
N THR A 22 -30.16 -10.40 -66.31
CA THR A 22 -29.28 -11.06 -65.34
C THR A 22 -30.05 -11.38 -64.07
N THR A 23 -29.61 -12.40 -63.36
CA THR A 23 -30.11 -12.75 -62.02
C THR A 23 -28.93 -12.85 -61.08
N THR A 24 -28.92 -12.03 -60.04
CA THR A 24 -27.89 -12.01 -59.00
C THR A 24 -28.35 -12.84 -57.82
N THR A 25 -27.51 -13.75 -57.33
CA THR A 25 -27.78 -14.58 -56.16
C THR A 25 -26.58 -14.58 -55.22
N ILE A 26 -26.84 -14.46 -53.93
CA ILE A 26 -25.81 -14.69 -52.90
C ILE A 26 -25.81 -16.18 -52.62
N SER A 27 -24.70 -16.87 -52.94
CA SER A 27 -24.59 -18.31 -52.79
C SER A 27 -24.13 -18.73 -51.39
N SER A 28 -23.36 -17.88 -50.70
CA SER A 28 -22.97 -18.09 -49.29
C SER A 28 -22.45 -16.80 -48.66
N ALA A 29 -22.61 -16.66 -47.34
CA ALA A 29 -21.87 -15.72 -46.50
C ALA A 29 -21.24 -16.55 -45.37
N LEU A 30 -19.90 -16.67 -45.32
CA LEU A 30 -19.24 -17.54 -44.34
C LEU A 30 -18.15 -16.81 -43.57
N PRO A 31 -18.04 -17.04 -42.24
CA PRO A 31 -18.92 -17.87 -41.41
C PRO A 31 -20.30 -17.22 -41.17
N ASP A 32 -21.35 -18.02 -40.92
CA ASP A 32 -22.71 -17.57 -40.55
C ASP A 32 -23.24 -18.44 -39.39
N PRO A 33 -23.54 -17.88 -38.21
CA PRO A 33 -23.48 -16.45 -37.87
C PRO A 33 -22.05 -15.91 -37.67
N THR A 34 -21.90 -14.58 -37.72
CA THR A 34 -20.69 -13.85 -37.27
C THR A 34 -20.92 -13.13 -35.94
N VAL A 35 -19.87 -12.51 -35.40
CA VAL A 35 -19.98 -11.44 -34.38
C VAL A 35 -19.61 -10.07 -34.98
N VAL A 36 -19.96 -8.98 -34.29
CA VAL A 36 -19.59 -7.62 -34.70
C VAL A 36 -18.09 -7.50 -34.98
N GLY A 37 -17.76 -6.89 -36.13
CA GLY A 37 -16.38 -6.67 -36.59
C GLY A 37 -15.66 -7.91 -37.14
N GLN A 38 -16.22 -9.11 -37.02
CA GLN A 38 -15.66 -10.31 -37.62
C GLN A 38 -15.83 -10.27 -39.15
N PRO A 39 -14.74 -10.40 -39.94
CA PRO A 39 -14.86 -10.49 -41.39
C PRO A 39 -15.50 -11.82 -41.82
N TYR A 40 -16.38 -11.75 -42.83
CA TYR A 40 -16.98 -12.90 -43.50
C TYR A 40 -16.98 -12.70 -45.01
N THR A 41 -16.78 -13.79 -45.75
CA THR A 41 -16.73 -13.77 -47.21
C THR A 41 -18.13 -14.00 -47.79
N VAL A 42 -18.63 -13.03 -48.54
CA VAL A 42 -19.88 -13.14 -49.32
C VAL A 42 -19.54 -13.58 -50.74
N THR A 43 -20.09 -14.70 -51.17
CA THR A 43 -19.94 -15.22 -52.53
C THR A 43 -21.21 -14.95 -53.32
N VAL A 44 -21.07 -14.36 -54.50
CA VAL A 44 -22.16 -13.93 -55.38
C VAL A 44 -22.00 -14.62 -56.73
N GLU A 45 -23.09 -15.17 -57.24
CA GLU A 45 -23.21 -15.67 -58.60
C GLU A 45 -24.20 -14.80 -59.39
N VAL A 46 -23.78 -14.36 -60.58
CA VAL A 46 -24.61 -13.62 -61.52
C VAL A 46 -24.81 -14.49 -62.76
N ALA A 47 -26.05 -14.92 -62.98
CA ALA A 47 -26.44 -15.70 -64.15
C ALA A 47 -26.88 -14.75 -65.29
N GLY A 48 -26.38 -15.00 -66.50
CA GLY A 48 -26.79 -14.34 -67.72
C GLY A 48 -27.61 -15.27 -68.62
N ARG A 49 -28.52 -14.71 -69.41
CA ARG A 49 -29.41 -15.50 -70.27
C ARG A 49 -28.70 -16.20 -71.44
N SER A 50 -27.67 -15.57 -72.01
CA SER A 50 -27.03 -16.00 -73.27
C SER A 50 -25.52 -16.11 -73.19
N ASN A 51 -24.87 -15.33 -72.33
CA ASN A 51 -23.43 -15.32 -72.09
C ASN A 51 -23.14 -15.01 -70.62
N ALA A 52 -21.92 -15.31 -70.16
CA ALA A 52 -21.43 -14.97 -68.83
C ALA A 52 -21.43 -13.43 -68.62
N PRO A 53 -22.12 -12.92 -67.57
CA PRO A 53 -22.17 -11.49 -67.28
C PRO A 53 -20.80 -10.87 -67.03
N VAL A 54 -20.56 -9.69 -67.60
CA VAL A 54 -19.34 -8.88 -67.39
C VAL A 54 -19.70 -7.59 -66.68
N GLY A 55 -19.07 -7.36 -65.52
CA GLY A 55 -19.31 -6.20 -64.69
C GLY A 55 -18.70 -6.35 -63.31
N THR A 56 -19.23 -5.60 -62.36
CA THR A 56 -18.83 -5.66 -60.95
C THR A 56 -20.00 -6.02 -60.05
N ILE A 57 -19.71 -6.54 -58.87
CA ILE A 57 -20.66 -6.65 -57.77
C ILE A 57 -20.26 -5.73 -56.63
N SER A 58 -21.24 -5.20 -55.92
CA SER A 58 -21.07 -4.60 -54.59
C SER A 58 -22.07 -5.27 -53.64
N VAL A 59 -21.64 -5.62 -52.44
CA VAL A 59 -22.51 -6.18 -51.39
C VAL A 59 -22.60 -5.18 -50.25
N SER A 60 -23.80 -4.96 -49.72
CA SER A 60 -24.03 -4.16 -48.52
C SER A 60 -24.99 -4.86 -47.57
N ASP A 61 -24.81 -4.66 -46.27
CA ASP A 61 -25.76 -5.07 -45.23
C ASP A 61 -26.74 -3.94 -44.82
N GLY A 62 -26.72 -2.83 -45.57
CA GLY A 62 -27.45 -1.60 -45.29
C GLY A 62 -26.65 -0.53 -44.54
N THR A 63 -25.55 -0.89 -43.88
CA THR A 63 -24.64 0.03 -43.19
C THR A 63 -23.22 -0.06 -43.76
N ASP A 64 -22.66 -1.26 -43.74
CA ASP A 64 -21.34 -1.58 -44.25
C ASP A 64 -21.43 -2.13 -45.68
N SER A 65 -20.32 -2.09 -46.42
CA SER A 65 -20.29 -2.60 -47.79
C SER A 65 -18.90 -3.08 -48.21
N CYS A 66 -18.87 -4.00 -49.16
CA CYS A 66 -17.67 -4.47 -49.85
C CYS A 66 -17.84 -4.41 -51.38
N GLY A 67 -16.72 -4.22 -52.06
CA GLY A 67 -16.66 -3.99 -53.50
C GLY A 67 -16.58 -2.51 -53.89
N PRO A 68 -16.68 -2.18 -55.18
CA PRO A 68 -16.98 -3.10 -56.28
C PRO A 68 -15.88 -4.14 -56.53
N VAL A 69 -16.27 -5.40 -56.80
CA VAL A 69 -15.37 -6.49 -57.20
C VAL A 69 -15.73 -6.96 -58.62
N ALA A 70 -14.73 -7.11 -59.49
CA ALA A 70 -14.94 -7.58 -60.85
C ALA A 70 -15.41 -9.05 -60.87
N LEU A 71 -16.40 -9.34 -61.69
CA LEU A 71 -16.86 -10.70 -61.94
C LEU A 71 -15.84 -11.50 -62.74
N ILE A 72 -15.70 -12.78 -62.39
CA ILE A 72 -14.90 -13.77 -63.11
C ILE A 72 -15.86 -14.79 -63.71
N ALA A 73 -15.75 -15.06 -65.01
CA ALA A 73 -16.59 -16.05 -65.67
C ALA A 73 -16.37 -17.44 -65.04
N ALA A 74 -17.45 -18.02 -64.51
CA ALA A 74 -17.46 -19.35 -63.88
C ALA A 74 -17.94 -20.43 -64.87
N SER A 75 -18.85 -20.07 -65.77
CA SER A 75 -19.34 -20.92 -66.85
C SER A 75 -19.67 -20.08 -68.09
N ALA A 76 -20.18 -20.72 -69.14
CA ALA A 76 -20.65 -20.00 -70.34
C ALA A 76 -21.81 -19.02 -70.06
N LEU A 77 -22.56 -19.23 -68.97
CA LEU A 77 -23.76 -18.44 -68.62
C LEU A 77 -23.72 -17.85 -67.21
N SER A 78 -22.63 -18.03 -66.46
CA SER A 78 -22.52 -17.48 -65.11
C SER A 78 -21.14 -16.92 -64.82
N SER A 79 -21.14 -15.87 -64.01
CA SER A 79 -19.93 -15.26 -63.48
C SER A 79 -20.05 -15.16 -61.96
N GLY A 80 -18.94 -15.35 -61.26
CA GLY A 80 -18.88 -15.28 -59.80
C GLY A 80 -17.91 -14.22 -59.31
N ALA A 81 -18.14 -13.74 -58.10
CA ALA A 81 -17.18 -12.94 -57.35
C ALA A 81 -17.41 -13.15 -55.85
N SER A 82 -16.39 -12.82 -55.05
CA SER A 82 -16.48 -12.80 -53.61
C SER A 82 -15.99 -11.47 -53.06
N CYS A 83 -16.58 -11.01 -51.95
CA CYS A 83 -16.04 -9.89 -51.20
C CYS A 83 -16.14 -10.14 -49.70
N ASP A 84 -15.12 -9.70 -48.95
CA ASP A 84 -15.11 -9.78 -47.50
C ASP A 84 -15.80 -8.55 -46.92
N LEU A 85 -16.79 -8.78 -46.06
CA LEU A 85 -17.56 -7.77 -45.34
C LEU A 85 -17.36 -7.96 -43.84
N SER A 86 -17.25 -6.85 -43.11
CA SER A 86 -17.28 -6.85 -41.64
C SER A 86 -18.43 -5.95 -41.20
N SER A 87 -19.48 -6.55 -40.62
CA SER A 87 -20.62 -5.78 -40.11
C SER A 87 -20.28 -5.12 -38.78
N SER A 88 -20.55 -3.82 -38.67
CA SER A 88 -20.24 -2.97 -37.51
C SER A 88 -21.31 -2.96 -36.41
N SER A 89 -22.46 -3.61 -36.64
CA SER A 89 -23.56 -3.67 -35.68
C SER A 89 -24.20 -5.06 -35.60
N ALA A 90 -24.67 -5.43 -34.41
CA ALA A 90 -25.33 -6.70 -34.17
C ALA A 90 -26.77 -6.73 -34.72
N GLY A 91 -27.35 -7.92 -34.78
CA GLY A 91 -28.72 -8.18 -35.23
C GLY A 91 -28.79 -8.97 -36.55
N ALA A 92 -30.02 -9.28 -36.96
CA ALA A 92 -30.28 -9.87 -38.25
C ALA A 92 -30.04 -8.84 -39.36
N LYS A 93 -29.17 -9.18 -40.32
CA LYS A 93 -28.82 -8.38 -41.48
C LYS A 93 -29.50 -8.92 -42.73
N THR A 94 -29.81 -8.02 -43.65
CA THR A 94 -30.17 -8.37 -45.03
C THR A 94 -29.02 -7.91 -45.92
N LEU A 95 -28.27 -8.87 -46.46
CA LEU A 95 -27.21 -8.61 -47.42
C LEU A 95 -27.83 -8.42 -48.79
N THR A 96 -27.55 -7.31 -49.45
CA THR A 96 -27.96 -7.02 -50.83
C THR A 96 -26.74 -6.98 -51.73
N ALA A 97 -26.65 -7.94 -52.65
CA ALA A 97 -25.64 -7.93 -53.71
C ALA A 97 -26.21 -7.24 -54.95
N THR A 98 -25.52 -6.22 -55.46
CA THR A 98 -25.92 -5.45 -56.65
C THR A 98 -24.91 -5.66 -57.77
N PHE A 99 -25.36 -6.19 -58.89
CA PHE A 99 -24.58 -6.33 -60.12
C PHE A 99 -24.68 -5.05 -60.96
N SER A 100 -23.52 -4.48 -61.31
CA SER A 100 -23.38 -3.32 -62.19
C SER A 100 -22.63 -3.72 -63.48
N PRO A 101 -23.30 -3.80 -64.63
CA PRO A 101 -22.65 -4.18 -65.89
C PRO A 101 -21.66 -3.10 -66.36
N THR A 102 -20.49 -3.53 -66.85
CA THR A 102 -19.45 -2.62 -67.38
C THR A 102 -19.39 -2.60 -68.90
N VAL A 103 -20.20 -3.43 -69.55
CA VAL A 103 -20.37 -3.50 -71.01
C VAL A 103 -21.85 -3.49 -71.36
N ASP A 104 -22.17 -2.91 -72.52
CA ASP A 104 -23.52 -2.96 -73.07
C ASP A 104 -23.92 -4.43 -73.34
N GLY A 105 -25.20 -4.76 -73.14
CA GLY A 105 -25.73 -6.12 -73.38
C GLY A 105 -26.18 -6.88 -72.13
N PHE A 106 -25.99 -6.32 -70.93
CA PHE A 106 -26.52 -6.88 -69.67
C PHE A 106 -27.35 -5.84 -68.91
N THR A 107 -28.41 -6.27 -68.22
CA THR A 107 -29.14 -5.40 -67.27
C THR A 107 -28.54 -5.53 -65.87
N ALA A 108 -28.55 -4.44 -65.10
CA ALA A 108 -28.28 -4.51 -63.67
C ALA A 108 -29.32 -5.41 -62.96
N SER A 109 -28.91 -6.08 -61.89
CA SER A 109 -29.78 -6.88 -61.05
C SER A 109 -29.28 -6.90 -59.61
N SER A 110 -30.11 -7.34 -58.68
CA SER A 110 -29.73 -7.53 -57.28
C SER A 110 -30.32 -8.81 -56.71
N GLY A 111 -29.74 -9.27 -55.61
CA GLY A 111 -30.23 -10.41 -54.85
C GLY A 111 -29.94 -10.25 -53.37
N ASP A 112 -30.84 -10.77 -52.53
CA ASP A 112 -30.76 -10.63 -51.08
C ASP A 112 -30.54 -11.97 -50.37
N ALA A 113 -29.86 -11.93 -49.23
CA ALA A 113 -29.73 -13.05 -48.30
C ALA A 113 -29.72 -12.57 -46.85
N GLY A 114 -30.29 -13.36 -45.94
CA GLY A 114 -30.19 -13.09 -44.50
C GLY A 114 -28.82 -13.48 -43.95
N HIS A 115 -28.33 -12.73 -42.98
CA HIS A 115 -27.09 -13.05 -42.25
C HIS A 115 -27.22 -12.62 -40.79
N LEU A 116 -26.82 -13.45 -39.83
CA LEU A 116 -26.92 -13.09 -38.41
C LEU A 116 -25.58 -12.60 -37.86
N VAL A 117 -25.58 -11.40 -37.26
CA VAL A 117 -24.43 -10.84 -36.55
C VAL A 117 -24.74 -10.79 -35.06
N ASN A 118 -24.02 -11.58 -34.27
CA ASN A 118 -24.11 -11.59 -32.82
C ASN A 118 -23.27 -10.45 -32.20
N ALA A 119 -23.57 -10.09 -30.96
CA ALA A 119 -22.74 -9.15 -30.20
C ALA A 119 -21.33 -9.72 -30.00
N ALA A 120 -20.30 -8.89 -30.11
CA ALA A 120 -18.92 -9.31 -29.87
C ALA A 120 -18.63 -9.41 -28.36
N ALA A 121 -18.01 -10.50 -27.93
CA ALA A 121 -17.59 -10.66 -26.55
C ALA A 121 -16.44 -9.69 -26.20
N THR A 122 -16.38 -9.27 -24.93
CA THR A 122 -15.30 -8.40 -24.44
C THR A 122 -14.61 -9.04 -23.22
N SER A 123 -13.39 -8.59 -22.95
CA SER A 123 -12.64 -8.91 -21.73
C SER A 123 -12.07 -7.62 -21.17
N VAL A 124 -12.17 -7.44 -19.85
CA VAL A 124 -11.60 -6.29 -19.16
C VAL A 124 -10.63 -6.75 -18.07
N SER A 125 -9.52 -6.03 -17.91
CA SER A 125 -8.59 -6.19 -16.79
C SER A 125 -8.23 -4.83 -16.19
N VAL A 126 -7.66 -4.87 -14.98
CA VAL A 126 -7.19 -3.68 -14.27
C VAL A 126 -5.66 -3.71 -14.19
N THR A 127 -5.03 -2.55 -14.28
CA THR A 127 -3.61 -2.38 -13.99
C THR A 127 -3.41 -1.17 -13.10
N GLY A 128 -2.59 -1.31 -12.07
CA GLY A 128 -2.22 -0.24 -11.15
C GLY A 128 -0.96 -0.59 -10.38
N PRO A 129 -0.57 0.23 -9.38
CA PRO A 129 0.60 -0.05 -8.57
C PRO A 129 0.34 -1.19 -7.57
N ASP A 130 1.38 -1.98 -7.28
CA ASP A 130 1.33 -3.06 -6.30
C ASP A 130 1.23 -2.55 -4.86
N ARG A 131 1.67 -1.32 -4.60
CA ARG A 131 1.61 -0.66 -3.30
C ARG A 131 1.12 0.77 -3.45
N LEU A 132 0.31 1.23 -2.49
CA LEU A 132 -0.24 2.58 -2.47
C LEU A 132 -0.38 3.09 -1.04
N ARG A 133 -0.23 4.39 -0.84
CA ARG A 133 -0.40 5.02 0.47
C ARG A 133 -1.89 5.25 0.74
N ILE A 134 -2.35 4.99 1.96
CA ILE A 134 -3.73 5.31 2.35
C ILE A 134 -4.04 6.81 2.19
N ASN A 135 -5.33 7.13 2.07
CA ASN A 135 -5.86 8.49 1.94
C ASN A 135 -5.26 9.31 0.78
N THR A 136 -4.61 8.65 -0.18
CA THR A 136 -3.96 9.26 -1.33
C THR A 136 -4.65 8.77 -2.62
N PRO A 137 -5.19 9.65 -3.47
CA PRO A 137 -5.71 9.25 -4.78
C PRO A 137 -4.61 8.57 -5.61
N THR A 138 -4.89 7.37 -6.10
CA THR A 138 -3.95 6.56 -6.88
C THR A 138 -4.61 6.12 -8.18
N ALA A 139 -3.92 6.35 -9.30
CA ALA A 139 -4.44 6.03 -10.63
C ALA A 139 -4.43 4.52 -10.91
N PHE A 140 -5.57 4.03 -11.44
CA PHE A 140 -5.71 2.69 -11.98
C PHE A 140 -6.25 2.77 -13.42
N SER A 141 -5.77 1.88 -14.27
CA SER A 141 -6.14 1.79 -15.68
C SER A 141 -6.98 0.56 -15.96
N ALA A 142 -7.98 0.70 -16.84
CA ALA A 142 -8.80 -0.39 -17.34
C ALA A 142 -8.34 -0.81 -18.74
N ASN A 143 -7.98 -2.07 -18.94
CA ASN A 143 -7.65 -2.58 -20.27
C ASN A 143 -8.85 -3.36 -20.82
N LEU A 144 -9.63 -2.72 -21.68
CA LEU A 144 -10.74 -3.38 -22.39
C LEU A 144 -10.25 -3.90 -23.75
N ALA A 145 -10.60 -5.15 -24.07
CA ALA A 145 -10.35 -5.74 -25.38
C ALA A 145 -11.61 -6.43 -25.90
N VAL A 146 -11.80 -6.41 -27.22
CA VAL A 146 -12.79 -7.25 -27.90
C VAL A 146 -12.18 -8.64 -28.10
N THR A 147 -12.89 -9.67 -27.69
CA THR A 147 -12.42 -11.06 -27.81
C THR A 147 -12.56 -11.52 -29.26
N ALA A 148 -11.47 -12.06 -29.82
CA ALA A 148 -11.49 -12.65 -31.15
C ALA A 148 -12.58 -13.74 -31.25
N PRO A 149 -13.33 -13.81 -32.37
CA PRO A 149 -13.05 -13.17 -33.65
C PRO A 149 -13.70 -11.78 -33.84
N GLY A 150 -14.28 -11.18 -32.81
CA GLY A 150 -14.89 -9.84 -32.91
C GLY A 150 -13.85 -8.72 -33.09
N GLY A 151 -14.33 -7.55 -33.49
CA GLY A 151 -13.51 -6.36 -33.67
C GLY A 151 -14.27 -5.06 -33.40
N GLY A 152 -13.58 -3.93 -33.56
CA GLY A 152 -14.11 -2.59 -33.32
C GLY A 152 -13.69 -1.99 -31.98
N GLU A 153 -14.20 -0.79 -31.70
CA GLU A 153 -13.93 -0.03 -30.49
C GLU A 153 -15.23 0.13 -29.67
N PRO A 154 -15.40 -0.64 -28.57
CA PRO A 154 -16.61 -0.58 -27.77
C PRO A 154 -16.80 0.78 -27.08
N ALA A 155 -17.97 1.39 -27.27
CA ALA A 155 -18.42 2.48 -26.42
C ALA A 155 -19.15 1.95 -25.18
N GLY A 156 -19.09 2.66 -24.07
CA GLY A 156 -19.75 2.27 -22.83
C GLY A 156 -19.09 2.82 -21.58
N THR A 157 -19.28 2.15 -20.46
CA THR A 157 -18.73 2.55 -19.16
C THR A 157 -17.99 1.40 -18.52
N VAL A 158 -16.75 1.65 -18.09
CA VAL A 158 -16.02 0.76 -17.19
C VAL A 158 -16.11 1.32 -15.77
N THR A 159 -16.48 0.49 -14.81
CA THR A 159 -16.41 0.82 -13.38
C THR A 159 -15.26 0.06 -12.76
N LEU A 160 -14.31 0.78 -12.17
CA LEU A 160 -13.27 0.21 -11.30
C LEU A 160 -13.76 0.26 -9.86
N SER A 161 -13.60 -0.83 -9.10
CA SER A 161 -14.01 -0.88 -7.70
C SER A 161 -13.13 -1.79 -6.85
N GLY A 162 -12.91 -1.40 -5.61
CA GLY A 162 -12.15 -2.18 -4.63
C GLY A 162 -12.17 -1.52 -3.26
N GLY A 163 -12.18 -2.32 -2.19
CA GLY A 163 -12.00 -1.82 -0.81
C GLY A 163 -13.00 -0.73 -0.35
N GLY A 164 -14.20 -0.68 -0.92
CA GLY A 164 -15.22 0.34 -0.63
C GLY A 164 -15.16 1.60 -1.52
N SER A 165 -14.14 1.70 -2.38
CA SER A 165 -13.97 2.81 -3.32
C SER A 165 -14.34 2.39 -4.74
N SER A 166 -14.84 3.34 -5.53
CA SER A 166 -15.21 3.11 -6.93
C SER A 166 -15.01 4.35 -7.79
N CYS A 167 -14.64 4.16 -9.05
CA CYS A 167 -14.59 5.21 -10.06
C CYS A 167 -15.08 4.69 -11.42
N THR A 168 -15.55 5.59 -12.27
CA THR A 168 -16.12 5.25 -13.59
C THR A 168 -15.33 5.92 -14.70
N ILE A 169 -15.12 5.17 -15.79
CA ILE A 169 -14.43 5.60 -17.00
C ILE A 169 -15.42 5.47 -18.17
N SER A 170 -15.60 6.54 -18.94
CA SER A 170 -16.39 6.51 -20.18
C SER A 170 -15.50 6.16 -21.37
N LEU A 171 -15.98 5.25 -22.22
CA LEU A 171 -15.31 4.80 -23.44
C LEU A 171 -16.01 5.32 -24.70
N PRO A 172 -15.29 5.56 -25.81
CA PRO A 172 -13.85 5.32 -25.98
C PRO A 172 -12.96 6.34 -25.26
N SER A 173 -11.80 5.90 -24.78
CA SER A 173 -10.76 6.74 -24.20
C SER A 173 -9.40 6.19 -24.60
N VAL A 174 -8.47 7.07 -24.98
CA VAL A 174 -7.10 6.70 -25.38
C VAL A 174 -6.24 6.24 -24.20
N ALA A 175 -6.63 6.60 -22.98
CA ALA A 175 -5.98 6.20 -21.73
C ALA A 175 -7.07 6.05 -20.65
N PRO A 176 -7.80 4.93 -20.64
CA PRO A 176 -8.89 4.70 -19.69
C PRO A 176 -8.35 4.50 -18.26
N SER A 177 -8.24 5.58 -17.49
CA SER A 177 -7.80 5.55 -16.10
C SER A 177 -8.68 6.41 -15.19
N CYS A 178 -8.77 6.03 -13.92
CA CYS A 178 -9.34 6.85 -12.86
C CYS A 178 -8.66 6.58 -11.51
N ASP A 179 -8.82 7.53 -10.58
CA ASP A 179 -8.18 7.44 -9.26
C ASP A 179 -9.09 6.72 -8.25
N LEU A 180 -8.49 5.84 -7.46
CA LEU A 180 -9.08 5.26 -6.26
C LEU A 180 -8.25 5.67 -5.03
N SER A 181 -8.92 5.97 -3.92
CA SER A 181 -8.29 6.23 -2.62
C SER A 181 -8.83 5.26 -1.59
N PHE A 182 -8.01 4.86 -0.62
CA PHE A 182 -8.39 3.86 0.40
C PHE A 182 -8.13 4.41 1.80
N GLY A 183 -9.12 4.32 2.69
CA GLY A 183 -9.00 4.82 4.08
C GLY A 183 -8.44 3.82 5.09
N SER A 184 -8.10 2.61 4.66
CA SER A 184 -7.60 1.54 5.54
C SER A 184 -6.44 0.80 4.89
N VAL A 185 -5.49 0.36 5.71
CA VAL A 185 -4.36 -0.48 5.28
C VAL A 185 -4.81 -1.88 4.84
N GLY A 186 -3.86 -2.64 4.30
CA GLY A 186 -4.02 -4.06 3.97
C GLY A 186 -4.24 -4.31 2.48
N ALA A 187 -4.41 -5.58 2.15
CA ALA A 187 -4.64 -6.02 0.77
C ALA A 187 -5.93 -5.42 0.18
N LYS A 188 -5.83 -4.92 -1.05
CA LYS A 188 -6.93 -4.39 -1.85
C LYS A 188 -6.97 -5.16 -3.17
N THR A 189 -8.11 -5.76 -3.46
CA THR A 189 -8.41 -6.31 -4.78
C THR A 189 -9.25 -5.30 -5.54
N ILE A 190 -8.75 -4.85 -6.70
CA ILE A 190 -9.44 -3.91 -7.58
C ILE A 190 -9.93 -4.69 -8.79
N THR A 191 -11.22 -4.55 -9.06
CA THR A 191 -11.94 -5.21 -10.14
C THR A 191 -12.49 -4.19 -11.13
N ALA A 192 -12.70 -4.62 -12.37
CA ALA A 192 -13.37 -3.85 -13.41
C ALA A 192 -14.69 -4.53 -13.83
N SER A 193 -15.68 -3.72 -14.16
CA SER A 193 -16.91 -4.14 -14.83
C SER A 193 -17.18 -3.22 -16.00
N PHE A 194 -17.27 -3.79 -17.20
CA PHE A 194 -17.63 -3.09 -18.43
C PHE A 194 -19.12 -3.30 -18.75
N VAL A 195 -19.82 -2.18 -18.90
CA VAL A 195 -21.20 -2.12 -19.40
C VAL A 195 -21.19 -1.47 -20.79
N PRO A 196 -21.60 -2.19 -21.85
CA PRO A 196 -21.61 -1.66 -23.20
C PRO A 196 -22.69 -0.58 -23.36
N GLY A 197 -22.40 0.42 -24.20
CA GLY A 197 -23.35 1.51 -24.50
C GLY A 197 -24.47 1.11 -25.47
N ASN A 198 -24.37 -0.06 -26.09
CA ASN A 198 -25.33 -0.57 -27.06
C ASN A 198 -25.32 -2.12 -27.07
N ALA A 199 -26.09 -2.72 -27.98
CA ALA A 199 -26.22 -4.18 -28.11
C ALA A 199 -25.14 -4.84 -29.00
N ASP A 200 -24.16 -4.07 -29.50
CA ASP A 200 -23.13 -4.59 -30.42
C ASP A 200 -22.05 -5.38 -29.69
N TYR A 201 -21.90 -5.16 -28.38
CA TYR A 201 -20.92 -5.81 -27.54
C TYR A 201 -21.56 -6.42 -26.29
N LEU A 202 -20.94 -7.48 -25.77
CA LEU A 202 -21.31 -8.06 -24.48
C LEU A 202 -20.51 -7.38 -23.36
N GLY A 203 -21.15 -7.21 -22.20
CA GLY A 203 -20.46 -6.77 -20.98
C GLY A 203 -19.48 -7.82 -20.46
N SER A 204 -18.51 -7.38 -19.66
CA SER A 204 -17.49 -8.24 -19.07
C SER A 204 -17.07 -7.74 -17.70
N SER A 205 -16.53 -8.65 -16.88
CA SER A 205 -15.89 -8.33 -15.61
C SER A 205 -14.45 -8.86 -15.62
N SER A 206 -13.57 -8.20 -14.85
CA SER A 206 -12.27 -8.77 -14.55
C SER A 206 -12.43 -9.89 -13.53
N ASN A 207 -11.59 -10.92 -13.66
CA ASN A 207 -11.58 -12.07 -12.76
C ASN A 207 -10.15 -12.60 -12.60
N GLY A 208 -9.75 -12.96 -11.38
CA GLY A 208 -8.51 -13.69 -11.12
C GLY A 208 -7.29 -12.88 -11.56
N GLY A 209 -6.55 -13.36 -12.57
CA GLY A 209 -5.40 -12.64 -13.12
C GLY A 209 -5.72 -11.33 -13.84
N GLY A 210 -7.01 -11.04 -14.10
CA GLY A 210 -7.46 -9.74 -14.61
C GLY A 210 -7.70 -8.69 -13.52
N ASP A 211 -7.73 -9.09 -12.25
CA ASP A 211 -7.88 -8.18 -11.11
C ASP A 211 -6.52 -7.62 -10.70
N GLN A 212 -6.47 -6.36 -10.26
CA GLN A 212 -5.26 -5.79 -9.69
C GLN A 212 -5.24 -6.07 -8.18
N GLN A 213 -4.12 -6.64 -7.71
CA GLN A 213 -3.84 -6.78 -6.28
C GLN A 213 -2.90 -5.66 -5.85
N SER A 214 -3.28 -4.91 -4.84
CA SER A 214 -2.46 -3.84 -4.27
C SER A 214 -2.42 -3.97 -2.74
N VAL A 215 -1.37 -3.47 -2.10
CA VAL A 215 -1.30 -3.31 -0.64
C VAL A 215 -1.39 -1.83 -0.30
N ALA A 216 -2.41 -1.46 0.46
CA ALA A 216 -2.53 -0.13 1.03
C ALA A 216 -1.70 -0.05 2.32
N PHE A 217 -0.81 0.93 2.42
CA PHE A 217 0.11 1.08 3.55
C PHE A 217 0.09 2.50 4.15
N VAL A 218 0.61 2.62 5.36
CA VAL A 218 0.93 3.89 6.05
C VAL A 218 2.43 4.15 5.98
N LEU A 219 2.81 5.41 5.80
CA LEU A 219 4.20 5.86 5.82
C LEU A 219 4.48 6.56 7.14
N SER A 220 5.31 5.98 7.99
CA SER A 220 5.69 6.49 9.31
C SER A 220 7.20 6.75 9.41
N ASN A 221 7.62 7.35 10.51
CA ASN A 221 9.01 7.55 10.91
C ASN A 221 9.09 7.14 12.37
N LEU A 222 9.40 5.87 12.63
CA LEU A 222 9.47 5.35 13.98
C LEU A 222 10.90 5.49 14.49
N GLU A 223 11.03 5.85 15.76
CA GLU A 223 12.33 6.02 16.40
C GLU A 223 12.31 5.37 17.76
N VAL A 224 13.31 4.53 18.02
CA VAL A 224 13.60 3.98 19.33
C VAL A 224 14.87 4.63 19.86
N THR A 225 14.82 5.15 21.09
CA THR A 225 16.02 5.55 21.83
C THR A 225 16.08 4.80 23.15
N LYS A 226 17.30 4.60 23.64
CA LYS A 226 17.54 3.87 24.89
C LYS A 226 18.80 4.37 25.55
N THR A 227 18.71 4.73 26.82
CA THR A 227 19.88 4.98 27.65
C THR A 227 19.53 5.00 29.14
N ASP A 228 20.49 4.71 30.01
CA ASP A 228 20.41 4.98 31.46
C ASP A 228 21.30 6.17 31.89
N ASN A 229 21.93 6.86 30.93
CA ASN A 229 22.94 7.91 31.13
C ASN A 229 24.18 7.51 31.94
N VAL A 230 24.46 6.22 32.09
CA VAL A 230 25.55 5.72 32.93
C VAL A 230 26.52 4.91 32.06
N GLY A 231 27.81 5.26 32.06
CA GLY A 231 28.81 4.53 31.28
C GLY A 231 29.33 3.25 31.95
N THR A 232 29.31 3.22 33.29
CA THR A 232 29.91 2.15 34.08
C THR A 232 29.07 1.75 35.28
N TYR A 233 29.22 0.52 35.77
CA TYR A 233 28.48 0.01 36.93
C TYR A 233 29.34 -0.82 37.87
N PHE A 234 28.91 -0.93 39.12
CA PHE A 234 29.42 -1.90 40.08
C PHE A 234 28.46 -3.09 40.23
N PRO A 235 28.98 -4.28 40.60
CA PRO A 235 28.14 -5.41 41.00
C PRO A 235 27.10 -5.03 42.07
N GLY A 236 25.82 -5.34 41.82
CA GLY A 236 24.71 -5.02 42.71
C GLY A 236 24.09 -3.64 42.50
N ASP A 237 24.59 -2.82 41.56
CA ASP A 237 23.98 -1.54 41.22
C ASP A 237 22.57 -1.72 40.61
N LEU A 238 21.79 -0.63 40.69
CA LEU A 238 20.54 -0.50 39.96
C LEU A 238 20.78 0.30 38.68
N LEU A 239 20.51 -0.31 37.52
CA LEU A 239 20.48 0.40 36.25
C LEU A 239 19.05 0.78 35.91
N VAL A 240 18.82 2.04 35.54
CA VAL A 240 17.50 2.61 35.22
C VAL A 240 17.54 3.19 33.82
N TYR A 241 17.18 2.38 32.84
CA TYR A 241 17.10 2.79 31.44
C TYR A 241 15.78 3.52 31.17
N THR A 242 15.87 4.56 30.37
CA THR A 242 14.75 5.16 29.66
C THR A 242 14.71 4.58 28.26
N VAL A 243 13.60 3.96 27.87
CA VAL A 243 13.34 3.50 26.51
C VAL A 243 12.22 4.34 25.93
N GLN A 244 12.48 5.06 24.84
CA GLN A 244 11.47 5.86 24.17
C GLN A 244 11.17 5.27 22.80
N LEU A 245 9.89 5.16 22.48
CA LEU A 245 9.41 4.91 21.12
C LEU A 245 8.66 6.16 20.67
N ARG A 246 8.96 6.68 19.49
CA ARG A 246 8.28 7.85 18.91
C ARG A 246 7.84 7.60 17.49
N ASN A 247 6.72 8.21 17.08
CA ASN A 247 6.31 8.28 15.68
C ASN A 247 6.33 9.74 15.21
N GLU A 248 7.30 10.11 14.39
CA GLU A 248 7.38 11.45 13.82
C GLU A 248 6.53 11.63 12.55
N GLY A 249 5.79 10.59 12.14
CA GLY A 249 4.85 10.62 11.02
C GLY A 249 5.50 10.34 9.66
N PRO A 250 4.81 10.64 8.55
CA PRO A 250 3.59 11.43 8.46
C PRO A 250 2.28 10.71 8.86
N ASP A 251 2.25 9.38 8.90
CA ASP A 251 1.04 8.60 9.21
C ASP A 251 1.11 7.89 10.57
N ASP A 252 -0.07 7.56 11.08
CA ASP A 252 -0.23 6.63 12.21
C ASP A 252 0.25 5.23 11.78
N ALA A 253 1.09 4.60 12.61
CA ALA A 253 1.49 3.21 12.42
C ALA A 253 0.51 2.25 13.11
N VAL A 254 0.49 0.98 12.69
CA VAL A 254 -0.43 -0.03 13.23
C VAL A 254 0.28 -1.36 13.42
N ASN A 255 -0.22 -2.17 14.36
CA ASN A 255 0.24 -3.54 14.61
C ASN A 255 1.76 -3.67 14.79
N LEU A 256 2.35 -2.74 15.54
CA LEU A 256 3.77 -2.77 15.88
C LEU A 256 4.02 -3.71 17.06
N ARG A 257 5.27 -4.13 17.24
CA ARG A 257 5.71 -4.84 18.46
C ARG A 257 7.01 -4.25 18.99
N LEU A 258 7.01 -3.78 20.22
CA LEU A 258 8.20 -3.29 20.93
C LEU A 258 8.83 -4.43 21.71
N LEU A 259 10.14 -4.61 21.55
CA LEU A 259 10.94 -5.66 22.18
C LEU A 259 12.17 -5.06 22.87
N ASP A 260 12.35 -5.39 24.15
CA ASP A 260 13.56 -5.15 24.94
C ASP A 260 13.74 -6.32 25.93
N PRO A 261 14.43 -7.39 25.49
CA PRO A 261 14.67 -8.58 26.31
C PRO A 261 15.60 -8.30 27.47
N VAL A 262 15.41 -9.00 28.60
CA VAL A 262 16.30 -8.88 29.77
C VAL A 262 17.74 -9.13 29.37
N PRO A 263 18.64 -8.13 29.52
CA PRO A 263 20.03 -8.31 29.16
C PRO A 263 20.71 -9.25 30.15
N ALA A 264 21.67 -10.03 29.66
CA ALA A 264 22.49 -10.86 30.51
C ALA A 264 23.24 -10.00 31.53
N GLY A 265 23.14 -10.35 32.82
CA GLY A 265 23.74 -9.58 33.91
C GLY A 265 22.77 -8.70 34.69
N LEU A 266 21.50 -8.58 34.26
CA LEU A 266 20.43 -7.97 35.06
C LEU A 266 19.43 -9.02 35.57
N GLU A 267 19.00 -8.87 36.81
CA GLU A 267 17.87 -9.59 37.40
C GLU A 267 16.87 -8.63 38.04
N ASN A 268 15.73 -9.15 38.50
CA ASN A 268 14.63 -8.38 39.09
C ASN A 268 14.18 -7.23 38.19
N VAL A 269 14.21 -7.46 36.87
CA VAL A 269 13.85 -6.45 35.90
C VAL A 269 12.37 -6.13 36.02
N LEU A 270 12.10 -4.84 36.14
CA LEU A 270 10.78 -4.24 36.17
C LEU A 270 10.74 -3.09 35.17
N TRP A 271 9.56 -2.80 34.67
CA TRP A 271 9.36 -1.63 33.82
C TRP A 271 8.01 -0.96 34.08
N THR A 272 7.95 0.34 33.89
CA THR A 272 6.72 1.14 33.89
C THR A 272 6.59 1.90 32.59
N CYS A 273 5.37 2.16 32.16
CA CYS A 273 5.07 2.88 30.94
C CYS A 273 4.40 4.21 31.23
N ASP A 274 4.85 5.23 30.52
CA ASP A 274 4.22 6.54 30.42
C ASP A 274 3.94 6.84 28.94
N SER A 275 2.78 7.42 28.66
CA SER A 275 2.38 7.74 27.29
C SER A 275 2.01 9.21 27.13
N SER A 276 2.23 9.74 25.93
CA SER A 276 1.75 11.05 25.49
C SER A 276 1.52 11.04 23.96
N GLY A 277 0.98 12.13 23.41
CA GLY A 277 0.75 12.23 21.96
C GLY A 277 -0.37 11.33 21.43
N GLY A 278 -1.37 11.02 22.27
CA GLY A 278 -2.60 10.31 21.86
C GLY A 278 -2.50 8.78 21.84
N VAL A 279 -1.39 8.21 22.31
CA VAL A 279 -1.26 6.77 22.55
C VAL A 279 -1.52 6.43 24.02
N ASP A 280 -2.10 5.25 24.26
CA ASP A 280 -2.19 4.66 25.60
C ASP A 280 -1.07 3.65 25.80
N CYS A 281 -0.58 3.54 27.03
CA CYS A 281 0.30 2.43 27.40
C CYS A 281 -0.42 1.10 27.16
N PRO A 282 0.15 0.17 26.37
CA PRO A 282 -0.43 -1.16 26.19
C PRO A 282 -0.58 -1.89 27.54
N GLU A 283 0.44 -1.71 28.39
CA GLU A 283 0.49 -2.17 29.77
C GLU A 283 1.19 -1.08 30.59
N ASN A 284 0.65 -0.73 31.77
CA ASN A 284 1.20 0.36 32.60
C ASN A 284 2.51 -0.03 33.30
N SER A 285 2.73 -1.33 33.51
CA SER A 285 3.93 -1.87 34.15
C SER A 285 4.06 -3.37 33.91
N GLY A 286 5.28 -3.90 34.04
CA GLY A 286 5.53 -5.33 34.00
C GLY A 286 6.90 -5.72 34.55
N SER A 287 7.24 -6.99 34.35
CA SER A 287 8.49 -7.60 34.84
C SER A 287 9.12 -8.47 33.77
N GLY A 288 10.45 -8.56 33.76
CA GLY A 288 11.19 -9.32 32.77
C GLY A 288 11.26 -8.59 31.43
N ASP A 289 11.11 -9.34 30.34
CA ASP A 289 11.17 -8.78 28.98
C ASP A 289 10.09 -7.71 28.79
N LEU A 290 10.45 -6.61 28.14
CA LEU A 290 9.48 -5.66 27.62
C LEU A 290 9.09 -6.13 26.21
N ASP A 291 7.95 -6.79 26.11
CA ASP A 291 7.44 -7.39 24.88
C ASP A 291 5.96 -6.99 24.71
N LEU A 292 5.73 -5.90 23.98
CA LEU A 292 4.42 -5.27 23.87
C LEU A 292 3.94 -5.20 22.43
N ALA A 293 2.72 -5.69 22.21
CA ALA A 293 1.99 -5.47 20.97
C ALA A 293 1.26 -4.11 21.02
N ILE A 294 1.44 -3.29 19.98
CA ILE A 294 0.89 -1.94 19.87
C ILE A 294 -0.05 -1.91 18.67
N SER A 295 -1.36 -1.81 18.91
CA SER A 295 -2.38 -1.91 17.86
C SER A 295 -2.43 -0.66 16.96
N ILE A 296 -2.38 0.53 17.57
CA ILE A 296 -2.38 1.82 16.89
C ILE A 296 -1.29 2.69 17.52
N TYR A 297 -0.54 3.40 16.67
CA TYR A 297 0.54 4.26 17.09
C TYR A 297 0.48 5.60 16.35
N PRO A 298 -0.28 6.57 16.90
CA PRO A 298 -0.55 7.84 16.22
C PRO A 298 0.70 8.64 15.87
N VAL A 299 0.61 9.51 14.86
CA VAL A 299 1.62 10.53 14.62
C VAL A 299 1.77 11.45 15.83
N GLY A 300 3.02 11.69 16.25
CA GLY A 300 3.34 12.45 17.46
C GLY A 300 3.26 11.64 18.76
N ALA A 301 2.87 10.37 18.71
CA ALA A 301 2.85 9.49 19.87
C ALA A 301 4.26 9.27 20.46
N LEU A 302 4.32 9.21 21.79
CA LEU A 302 5.50 8.86 22.57
C LEU A 302 5.10 7.86 23.64
N LEU A 303 5.76 6.70 23.64
CA LEU A 303 5.81 5.80 24.78
C LEU A 303 7.18 5.91 25.41
N ASN A 304 7.21 6.24 26.70
CA ASN A 304 8.41 6.37 27.49
C ASN A 304 8.39 5.32 28.61
N PHE A 305 9.35 4.40 28.62
CA PHE A 305 9.45 3.35 29.61
C PHE A 305 10.62 3.60 30.56
N SER A 306 10.38 3.45 31.85
CA SER A 306 11.45 3.25 32.83
C SER A 306 11.68 1.77 32.99
N TYR A 307 12.73 1.25 32.37
CA TYR A 307 13.14 -0.15 32.40
C TYR A 307 14.34 -0.29 33.32
N TYR A 308 14.22 -1.03 34.43
CA TYR A 308 15.27 -1.08 35.43
C TYR A 308 15.48 -2.48 36.00
N GLY A 309 16.69 -2.76 36.46
CA GLY A 309 17.07 -4.04 37.04
C GLY A 309 18.37 -3.97 37.84
N ASN A 310 18.62 -5.00 38.63
CA ASN A 310 19.80 -5.09 39.47
C ASN A 310 20.92 -5.87 38.78
N VAL A 311 22.12 -5.31 38.81
CA VAL A 311 23.32 -5.99 38.32
C VAL A 311 23.59 -7.23 39.15
N GLN A 312 23.70 -8.37 38.49
CA GLN A 312 24.01 -9.66 39.11
C GLN A 312 25.32 -10.25 38.62
N GLY A 313 26.04 -10.89 39.53
CA GLY A 313 27.37 -11.41 39.27
C GLY A 313 28.39 -10.30 39.01
N SER A 314 29.27 -10.50 38.04
CA SER A 314 30.26 -9.50 37.62
C SER A 314 30.55 -9.63 36.12
N PRO A 315 29.53 -9.42 35.26
CA PRO A 315 29.76 -9.38 33.83
C PRO A 315 30.77 -8.28 33.49
N ALA A 316 31.51 -8.41 32.39
CA ALA A 316 32.42 -7.35 31.96
C ALA A 316 31.65 -6.16 31.35
N SER A 317 30.49 -6.44 30.79
CA SER A 317 29.62 -5.50 30.12
C SER A 317 28.18 -5.96 30.20
N ILE A 318 27.25 -5.01 30.31
CA ILE A 318 25.83 -5.23 30.14
C ILE A 318 25.43 -4.41 28.91
N THR A 319 24.86 -5.06 27.91
CA THR A 319 24.31 -4.38 26.73
C THR A 319 22.83 -4.63 26.71
N ASN A 320 22.06 -3.54 26.76
CA ASN A 320 20.62 -3.61 26.72
C ASN A 320 20.11 -3.04 25.38
N VAL A 321 19.20 -3.74 24.71
CA VAL A 321 18.78 -3.42 23.33
C VAL A 321 17.26 -3.39 23.23
N ALA A 322 16.72 -2.23 22.86
CA ALA A 322 15.33 -2.06 22.48
C ALA A 322 15.19 -2.06 20.95
N SER A 323 14.09 -2.57 20.45
CA SER A 323 13.78 -2.59 19.01
C SER A 323 12.28 -2.61 18.76
N ILE A 324 11.86 -2.01 17.65
CA ILE A 324 10.51 -2.15 17.12
C ILE A 324 10.51 -3.12 15.94
N VAL A 325 9.50 -4.00 15.90
CA VAL A 325 9.25 -4.93 14.81
C VAL A 325 8.01 -4.46 14.05
N LEU A 326 8.17 -4.19 12.76
CA LEU A 326 7.08 -3.84 11.84
C LEU A 326 6.23 -5.08 11.50
N PRO A 327 4.94 -4.92 11.17
CA PRO A 327 4.09 -6.03 10.77
C PRO A 327 4.58 -6.67 9.45
N ALA A 328 4.55 -8.00 9.39
CA ALA A 328 5.06 -8.78 8.25
C ALA A 328 4.23 -8.65 6.96
N ASP A 329 3.03 -8.07 7.04
CA ASP A 329 2.11 -7.87 5.92
C ASP A 329 2.41 -6.60 5.09
N ALA A 330 3.50 -5.90 5.41
CA ALA A 330 3.97 -4.68 4.74
C ALA A 330 2.96 -3.52 4.73
N THR A 331 2.05 -3.49 5.71
CA THR A 331 1.07 -2.42 5.90
C THR A 331 1.66 -1.15 6.52
N VAL A 332 2.85 -1.22 7.10
CA VAL A 332 3.61 -0.08 7.63
C VAL A 332 4.92 0.00 6.87
N GLU A 333 5.25 1.20 6.38
CA GLU A 333 6.56 1.53 5.83
C GLU A 333 7.18 2.62 6.67
N ASP A 334 8.43 2.41 7.08
CA ASP A 334 9.20 3.36 7.84
C ASP A 334 10.24 4.04 6.92
N VAL A 335 10.27 5.37 6.95
CA VAL A 335 11.23 6.16 6.18
C VAL A 335 12.67 5.95 6.63
N ASN A 336 12.88 5.54 7.89
CA ASN A 336 14.19 5.26 8.44
C ASN A 336 14.14 3.94 9.21
N LEU A 337 14.72 2.87 8.66
CA LEU A 337 14.78 1.59 9.38
C LEU A 337 15.94 1.52 10.38
N ALA A 338 16.90 2.46 10.31
CA ALA A 338 18.13 2.39 11.11
C ALA A 338 17.93 2.84 12.56
N ASN A 339 16.90 3.62 12.85
CA ASN A 339 16.51 4.07 14.19
C ASN A 339 15.39 3.22 14.81
N ASN A 340 15.07 2.07 14.23
CA ASN A 340 14.13 1.09 14.80
C ASN A 340 14.75 0.20 15.87
N SER A 341 16.00 0.44 16.25
CA SER A 341 16.64 -0.18 17.39
C SER A 341 17.65 0.76 18.02
N ALA A 342 17.73 0.71 19.35
CA ALA A 342 18.73 1.39 20.14
C ALA A 342 19.34 0.45 21.16
N SER A 343 20.63 0.64 21.43
CA SER A 343 21.38 -0.12 22.42
C SER A 343 22.09 0.82 23.38
N ASP A 344 22.10 0.47 24.65
CA ASP A 344 22.95 1.08 25.66
C ASP A 344 23.96 0.04 26.19
N LEU A 345 25.19 0.45 26.42
CA LEU A 345 26.30 -0.38 26.87
C LEU A 345 26.88 0.21 28.14
N ASN A 346 26.80 -0.57 29.22
CA ASN A 346 27.47 -0.28 30.47
C ASN A 346 28.66 -1.23 30.64
N LEU A 347 29.79 -0.71 31.08
CA LEU A 347 30.98 -1.49 31.40
C LEU A 347 31.11 -1.68 32.91
N ALA A 348 31.56 -2.85 33.36
CA ALA A 348 31.90 -2.99 34.76
C ALA A 348 33.04 -2.02 35.11
N GLU A 349 32.88 -1.28 36.21
CA GLU A 349 33.93 -0.41 36.72
C GLU A 349 35.09 -1.30 37.22
N VAL A 350 36.16 -1.39 36.42
CA VAL A 350 37.34 -2.18 36.76
C VAL A 350 38.34 -1.26 37.45
N LEU A 351 38.40 -1.31 38.78
CA LEU A 351 39.28 -0.43 39.56
C LEU A 351 40.79 -0.56 39.25
N PHE A 352 41.24 -1.50 38.41
CA PHE A 352 42.64 -1.54 37.95
C PHE A 352 42.83 -2.24 36.59
N THR A 353 43.11 -1.50 35.51
CA THR A 353 44.17 -1.82 34.53
C THR A 353 44.56 -0.55 33.77
N ASP A 354 45.83 -0.17 33.96
CA ASP A 354 46.67 0.81 33.25
C ASP A 354 46.30 2.30 33.12
N SER A 355 46.82 3.04 34.10
CA SER A 355 47.15 4.48 34.06
C SER A 355 46.02 5.40 34.52
N PHE A 356 46.43 6.44 35.25
CA PHE A 356 45.65 7.54 35.81
C PHE A 356 44.94 8.40 34.73
N GLU A 357 44.29 7.80 33.75
CA GLU A 357 43.38 8.50 32.84
C GLU A 357 42.02 8.56 33.54
N ASN A 358 41.49 9.77 33.67
CA ASN A 358 40.14 10.01 34.16
C ASN A 358 39.16 9.02 33.48
N PRO A 359 38.22 8.40 34.21
CA PRO A 359 37.10 7.75 33.53
C PRO A 359 36.50 8.73 32.52
N PRO A 360 36.07 8.28 31.33
CA PRO A 360 35.43 9.17 30.38
C PRO A 360 34.33 9.93 31.12
N ALA A 361 34.42 11.26 31.08
CA ALA A 361 33.51 12.15 31.76
C ALA A 361 32.10 11.96 31.20
N VAL A 362 31.38 10.97 31.70
CA VAL A 362 29.92 11.03 31.75
C VAL A 362 29.63 12.24 32.63
N PRO A 363 28.84 13.22 32.19
CA PRO A 363 28.36 14.26 33.08
C PRO A 363 27.36 13.58 34.03
N GLU A 364 27.86 12.87 35.03
CA GLU A 364 27.07 12.50 36.19
C GLU A 364 26.69 13.83 36.84
N LEU A 365 25.48 14.28 36.54
CA LEU A 365 24.83 15.32 37.32
C LEU A 365 24.36 14.70 38.64
N LEU A 366 25.28 14.12 39.41
CA LEU A 366 25.03 13.81 40.81
C LEU A 366 25.07 15.16 41.55
N VAL A 367 23.91 15.80 41.69
CA VAL A 367 23.77 17.11 42.34
C VAL A 367 24.11 17.07 43.83
N GLY A 368 24.26 15.88 44.41
CA GLY A 368 24.99 15.70 45.66
C GLY A 368 25.06 14.27 46.15
N SER A 369 25.94 14.04 47.12
CA SER A 369 25.93 12.83 47.94
C SER A 369 26.00 13.22 49.41
N SER A 370 25.39 12.44 50.29
CA SER A 370 25.52 12.65 51.74
C SER A 370 25.73 11.33 52.47
N ASN A 371 26.61 11.36 53.46
CA ASN A 371 26.77 10.26 54.41
C ASN A 371 25.84 10.54 55.60
N ILE A 372 25.17 9.51 56.10
CA ILE A 372 24.35 9.61 57.31
C ILE A 372 25.26 9.93 58.51
N GLN A 373 24.87 10.93 59.33
CA GLN A 373 25.64 11.38 60.50
C GLN A 373 24.83 11.38 61.81
N ALA A 374 23.51 11.27 61.77
CA ALA A 374 22.61 11.32 62.93
C ALA A 374 21.40 10.38 62.81
N GLU A 375 20.66 10.21 63.92
CA GLU A 375 19.46 9.34 63.98
C GLU A 375 18.31 9.82 63.09
N PHE A 376 18.20 11.13 62.88
CA PHE A 376 17.18 11.75 62.04
C PHE A 376 17.80 12.92 61.26
N GLU A 377 17.65 12.88 59.94
CA GLU A 377 18.11 13.92 59.03
C GLU A 377 17.11 14.07 57.89
N SER A 378 17.14 15.23 57.24
CA SER A 378 16.28 15.53 56.11
C SER A 378 17.02 16.42 55.10
N LEU A 379 16.77 16.22 53.82
CA LEU A 379 17.30 17.02 52.72
C LEU A 379 16.17 17.47 51.80
N ARG A 380 16.17 18.77 51.47
CA ARG A 380 15.27 19.33 50.46
C ARG A 380 15.86 19.12 49.08
N ILE A 381 15.10 18.49 48.17
CA ILE A 381 15.55 18.26 46.80
C ILE A 381 15.21 19.49 45.93
N PRO A 382 16.21 20.17 45.35
CA PRO A 382 16.00 21.48 44.73
C PRO A 382 15.45 21.34 43.29
N VAL A 383 14.17 20.98 43.16
CA VAL A 383 13.54 20.70 41.85
C VAL A 383 13.67 21.88 40.87
N GLU A 384 13.57 23.13 41.34
CA GLU A 384 13.72 24.32 40.48
C GLU A 384 15.13 24.44 39.86
N ALA A 385 16.16 24.09 40.64
CA ALA A 385 17.54 24.07 40.15
C ALA A 385 17.84 22.87 39.26
N LEU A 386 17.09 21.76 39.42
CA LEU A 386 17.21 20.57 38.59
C LEU A 386 16.55 20.75 37.23
N THR A 387 15.40 21.44 37.14
CA THR A 387 14.61 21.58 35.90
C THR A 387 15.44 21.89 34.63
N PRO A 388 16.35 22.88 34.60
CA PRO A 388 17.10 23.20 33.38
C PRO A 388 18.16 22.15 33.00
N LEU A 389 18.39 21.15 33.84
CA LEU A 389 19.39 20.10 33.68
C LEU A 389 18.78 18.73 33.38
N LEU A 390 17.45 18.62 33.42
CA LEU A 390 16.73 17.38 33.20
C LEU A 390 16.14 17.33 31.79
N ASP A 391 16.09 16.11 31.26
CA ASP A 391 15.37 15.71 30.06
C ASP A 391 14.41 14.56 30.44
N GLU A 392 13.79 13.93 29.45
CA GLU A 392 12.86 12.80 29.68
C GLU A 392 13.56 11.51 30.16
N THR A 393 14.89 11.54 30.22
CA THR A 393 15.70 10.41 30.66
C THR A 393 15.88 10.45 32.17
N ALA A 394 15.72 9.30 32.81
CA ALA A 394 16.00 9.15 34.23
C ALA A 394 17.48 9.40 34.52
N ARG A 395 17.77 10.24 35.52
CA ARG A 395 19.14 10.54 35.98
C ARG A 395 19.23 10.50 37.50
N PRO A 396 20.26 9.88 38.09
CA PRO A 396 20.49 9.98 39.54
C PRO A 396 20.93 11.41 39.89
N VAL A 397 20.18 12.07 40.78
CA VAL A 397 20.44 13.46 41.21
C VAL A 397 20.93 13.56 42.65
N PHE A 398 20.69 12.55 43.48
CA PHE A 398 21.16 12.50 44.85
C PHE A 398 21.43 11.07 45.30
N GLN A 399 22.47 10.88 46.12
CA GLN A 399 22.79 9.59 46.71
C GLN A 399 23.01 9.69 48.22
N LEU A 400 22.34 8.81 48.97
CA LEU A 400 22.51 8.62 50.40
C LEU A 400 23.40 7.41 50.66
N ARG A 401 24.37 7.60 51.56
CA ARG A 401 25.34 6.57 51.94
C ARG A 401 25.33 6.33 53.45
N ASP A 402 25.46 5.08 53.84
CA ASP A 402 25.67 4.65 55.21
C ASP A 402 27.05 3.97 55.35
N ALA A 403 27.33 3.37 56.51
CA ALA A 403 28.61 2.69 56.76
C ALA A 403 28.92 1.52 55.79
N SER A 404 27.91 0.98 55.11
CA SER A 404 28.02 -0.13 54.16
C SER A 404 28.14 0.31 52.69
N GLY A 405 27.92 1.60 52.40
CA GLY A 405 27.98 2.17 51.06
C GLY A 405 26.68 2.90 50.66
N ALA A 406 26.36 2.91 49.38
CA ALA A 406 25.13 3.52 48.88
C ALA A 406 23.91 2.71 49.33
N VAL A 407 22.89 3.41 49.85
CA VAL A 407 21.66 2.83 50.40
C VAL A 407 20.38 3.44 49.84
N ALA A 408 20.44 4.66 49.30
CA ALA A 408 19.34 5.24 48.55
C ALA A 408 19.85 6.14 47.41
N ASN A 409 19.15 6.15 46.28
CA ASN A 409 19.37 7.08 45.18
C ASN A 409 18.06 7.78 44.85
N VAL A 410 18.09 9.08 44.58
CA VAL A 410 16.97 9.82 43.99
C VAL A 410 17.23 9.96 42.51
N TYR A 411 16.30 9.46 41.70
CA TYR A 411 16.28 9.69 40.27
C TYR A 411 15.33 10.84 39.96
N ALA A 412 15.68 11.64 38.96
CA ALA A 412 14.84 12.70 38.44
C ALA A 412 14.76 12.61 36.91
N ARG A 413 13.63 13.04 36.36
CA ARG A 413 13.41 13.27 34.93
C ARG A 413 12.42 14.42 34.73
N LEU A 414 12.35 14.93 33.51
CA LEU A 414 11.34 15.87 33.08
C LEU A 414 10.22 15.13 32.34
N ARG A 415 8.96 15.43 32.63
CA ARG A 415 7.81 14.93 31.88
C ARG A 415 6.75 16.02 31.83
N GLU A 416 6.27 16.35 30.63
CA GLU A 416 5.27 17.41 30.43
C GLU A 416 5.63 18.71 31.18
N GLU A 417 6.91 19.10 31.12
CA GLU A 417 7.48 20.28 31.81
C GLU A 417 7.47 20.22 33.35
N GLN A 418 7.14 19.07 33.95
CA GLN A 418 7.22 18.82 35.39
C GLN A 418 8.40 17.93 35.75
N VAL A 419 9.06 18.22 36.87
CA VAL A 419 10.07 17.34 37.45
C VAL A 419 9.37 16.18 38.14
N GLU A 420 9.67 14.97 37.70
CA GLU A 420 9.29 13.75 38.39
C GLU A 420 10.49 13.18 39.14
N LEU A 421 10.26 12.72 40.37
CA LEU A 421 11.27 12.05 41.19
C LEU A 421 10.85 10.61 41.49
N ALA A 422 11.84 9.73 41.59
CA ALA A 422 11.68 8.36 42.09
C ALA A 422 12.80 8.05 43.09
N LEU A 423 12.45 7.39 44.18
CA LEU A 423 13.38 6.98 45.22
C LEU A 423 13.72 5.50 45.04
N ALA A 424 14.99 5.21 44.79
CA ALA A 424 15.52 3.86 44.86
C ALA A 424 16.09 3.59 46.24
N VAL A 425 15.64 2.52 46.91
CA VAL A 425 16.14 2.12 48.23
C VAL A 425 16.73 0.72 48.16
N ARG A 426 17.94 0.56 48.71
CA ARG A 426 18.58 -0.74 48.86
C ARG A 426 18.00 -1.47 50.06
N GLN A 427 17.37 -2.61 49.80
CA GLN A 427 16.77 -3.47 50.83
C GLN A 427 17.84 -4.27 51.58
N GLN A 428 17.44 -4.92 52.69
CA GLN A 428 18.35 -5.70 53.54
C GLN A 428 18.99 -6.91 52.83
N ASP A 429 18.35 -7.43 51.78
CA ASP A 429 18.88 -8.49 50.91
C ASP A 429 19.86 -7.95 49.85
N GLY A 430 20.08 -6.64 49.81
CA GLY A 430 20.97 -5.96 48.88
C GLY A 430 20.32 -5.57 47.55
N ILE A 431 19.05 -5.92 47.33
CA ILE A 431 18.28 -5.60 46.11
C ILE A 431 17.81 -4.15 46.19
N TRP A 432 17.98 -3.41 45.10
CA TRP A 432 17.42 -2.06 44.98
C TRP A 432 15.98 -2.11 44.47
N GLN A 433 15.10 -1.34 45.10
CA GLN A 433 13.73 -1.15 44.65
C GLN A 433 13.50 0.32 44.30
N LEU A 434 13.02 0.58 43.09
CA LEU A 434 12.62 1.91 42.63
C LEU A 434 11.15 2.16 42.97
N SER A 435 10.84 3.30 43.59
CA SER A 435 9.45 3.72 43.80
C SER A 435 8.78 4.10 42.48
N SER A 436 7.45 4.28 42.50
CA SER A 436 6.76 4.99 41.41
C SER A 436 7.34 6.39 41.22
N TRP A 437 7.37 6.85 39.98
CA TRP A 437 7.61 8.26 39.66
C TRP A 437 6.49 9.14 40.19
N GLN A 438 6.85 10.28 40.78
CA GLN A 438 5.90 11.26 41.32
C GLN A 438 6.29 12.66 40.86
N ALA A 439 5.33 13.43 40.35
CA ALA A 439 5.53 14.81 39.95
C ALA A 439 5.53 15.74 41.17
N TYR A 440 6.50 16.66 41.23
CA TYR A 440 6.61 17.63 42.32
C TYR A 440 6.60 19.07 41.79
N ALA A 441 5.65 19.87 42.27
CA ALA A 441 5.53 21.29 41.92
C ALA A 441 6.37 22.23 42.81
N SER A 442 6.90 21.70 43.91
CA SER A 442 7.76 22.39 44.87
C SER A 442 8.88 21.45 45.30
N GLU A 443 9.88 21.96 46.02
CA GLU A 443 11.01 21.17 46.50
C GLU A 443 10.56 20.19 47.61
N PRO A 444 10.51 18.88 47.37
CA PRO A 444 10.08 17.92 48.39
C PRO A 444 11.17 17.72 49.44
N LEU A 445 10.74 17.31 50.64
CA LEU A 445 11.65 16.96 51.72
C LEU A 445 11.85 15.44 51.75
N LEU A 446 13.08 15.00 51.55
CA LEU A 446 13.49 13.61 51.75
C LEU A 446 14.00 13.46 53.17
N SER A 447 13.37 12.61 53.97
CA SER A 447 13.76 12.36 55.36
C SER A 447 14.17 10.92 55.58
N TRP A 448 15.10 10.69 56.51
CA TRP A 448 15.52 9.35 56.89
C TRP A 448 15.75 9.21 58.39
N THR A 449 15.58 7.96 58.85
CA THR A 449 15.97 7.53 60.19
C THR A 449 17.12 6.53 60.10
N ALA A 450 18.03 6.59 61.07
CA ALA A 450 19.21 5.75 61.11
C ALA A 450 19.55 5.31 62.54
N GLN A 451 20.30 4.22 62.64
CA GLN A 451 20.81 3.72 63.91
C GLN A 451 22.33 3.71 63.91
N GLN A 452 22.93 4.12 65.02
CA GLN A 452 24.38 3.96 65.21
C GLN A 452 24.71 2.48 65.47
N THR A 453 25.58 1.92 64.64
CA THR A 453 26.11 0.56 64.77
C THR A 453 27.61 0.61 65.08
N THR A 454 28.22 -0.57 65.31
CA THR A 454 29.68 -0.68 65.48
C THR A 454 30.47 -0.33 64.22
N ALA A 455 29.84 -0.40 63.04
CA ALA A 455 30.47 -0.05 61.76
C ALA A 455 30.27 1.42 61.37
N GLY A 456 29.40 2.15 62.09
CA GLY A 456 28.96 3.50 61.75
C GLY A 456 27.43 3.59 61.69
N TRP A 457 26.89 4.65 61.09
CA TRP A 457 25.45 4.79 60.90
C TRP A 457 24.93 3.81 59.86
N ALA A 458 23.76 3.22 60.13
CA ALA A 458 23.03 2.35 59.21
C ALA A 458 21.62 2.89 58.97
N LEU A 459 21.17 2.88 57.72
CA LEU A 459 19.83 3.35 57.36
C LEU A 459 18.74 2.41 57.93
N ILE A 460 17.68 2.97 58.51
CA ILE A 460 16.48 2.22 58.93
C ILE A 460 15.34 2.46 57.93
N SER A 461 15.06 3.72 57.61
CA SER A 461 14.00 4.10 56.68
C SER A 461 14.34 5.40 55.99
N VAL A 462 13.90 5.56 54.75
CA VAL A 462 13.97 6.81 53.97
C VAL A 462 12.67 6.97 53.19
N GLY A 463 12.20 8.21 53.05
CA GLY A 463 10.99 8.49 52.30
C GLY A 463 10.75 9.99 52.13
N TRP A 464 9.80 10.30 51.24
CA TRP A 464 9.31 11.65 51.04
C TRP A 464 8.36 12.05 52.19
N GLU A 465 8.51 13.27 52.69
CA GLU A 465 7.52 13.92 53.56
C GLU A 465 6.65 14.85 52.71
N ASP A 466 5.33 14.80 52.94
CA ASP A 466 4.32 15.67 52.31
C ASP A 466 4.35 17.11 52.85
#